data_AF-A0AAE1HWB2-F1
#
_entry.id   AF-A0AAE1HWB2-F1
#
_cell.length_a   1.000
_cell.length_b   1.000
_cell.length_c   1.000
_cell.angle_alpha   90.00
_cell.angle_beta   90.00
_cell.angle_gamma   90.00
#
_symmetry.space_group_name_H-M   'P 1'
#
loop_
_entity.id
_entity.type
_entity.pdbx_description
1 polymer ?
#
loop_
_entity_poly.entity_id
_entity_poly.type
_entity_poly.pdbx_seq_one_letter_code
_entity_poly.pdbx_strand_id
1 'polypeptide(L)'
;MSAREIQTEDKLEYTFFDAPSGSLFFKVRCANDAHVALTTGPLETTPMYEIFIGGWGNQKTAIRRNREKPDKALVDTPNILTNDELRGFWVRWGNGNVALGREGEMDPVVAWDDPEPFRITHYGICTGWGATGQWLVEEPAPAPGWVQPRDAGAGGVATWVDTTGGDIPANAVPGGQDVSGEALFVGRARHEGALLPGKVVPSHGVCYVPWGGAEHGKPEYQVLCGCEPVWMPCTGDAIPSGALPAGETEDGEALFIGRATHEGALAIGKVQPSHKACYVPFAGQEVPYSEFEVLVANC
;
A
#
# COMPACT_ATOMS: atom_id res chain seq x y z
N MET A 1 -14.99 -6.80 6.82
CA MET A 1 -13.78 -6.22 7.42
C MET A 1 -13.74 -6.65 8.87
N SER A 2 -12.61 -7.18 9.34
CA SER A 2 -12.41 -7.40 10.77
C SER A 2 -11.95 -6.08 11.39
N ALA A 3 -12.24 -5.90 12.66
CA ALA A 3 -11.79 -4.73 13.40
C ALA A 3 -11.16 -5.20 14.70
N ARG A 4 -10.00 -4.63 15.02
CA ARG A 4 -9.27 -4.93 16.24
C ARG A 4 -9.56 -3.87 17.29
N GLU A 5 -10.09 -4.32 18.42
CA GLU A 5 -10.32 -3.46 19.58
C GLU A 5 -9.05 -3.35 20.42
N ILE A 6 -8.64 -2.13 20.75
CA ILE A 6 -7.45 -1.84 21.55
C ILE A 6 -7.82 -0.80 22.61
N GLN A 7 -7.29 -0.99 23.81
CA GLN A 7 -7.42 -0.03 24.91
C GLN A 7 -6.04 0.58 25.19
N THR A 8 -5.99 1.90 25.37
CA THR A 8 -4.78 2.62 25.74
C THR A 8 -4.98 3.29 27.10
N GLU A 9 -3.97 3.16 27.96
CA GLU A 9 -3.98 3.75 29.30
C GLU A 9 -3.66 5.25 29.25
N ASP A 10 -3.84 5.92 30.38
CA ASP A 10 -3.39 7.30 30.61
C ASP A 10 -1.87 7.32 30.79
N LYS A 11 -1.14 7.13 29.68
CA LYS A 11 0.32 7.19 29.60
C LYS A 11 0.79 7.34 28.15
N LEU A 12 1.86 8.12 27.97
CA LEU A 12 2.49 8.31 26.66
C LEU A 12 3.41 7.14 26.28
N GLU A 13 2.82 5.96 26.10
CA GLU A 13 3.51 4.73 25.71
C GLU A 13 2.80 4.10 24.51
N TYR A 14 3.48 4.07 23.36
CA TYR A 14 2.92 3.52 22.13
C TYR A 14 2.85 1.99 22.17
N THR A 15 1.71 1.45 21.76
CA THR A 15 1.61 0.04 21.36
C THR A 15 1.71 -0.04 19.84
N PHE A 16 2.70 -0.77 19.34
CA PHE A 16 3.01 -0.86 17.91
C PHE A 16 2.40 -2.09 17.24
N PHE A 17 2.04 -1.92 15.97
CA PHE A 17 1.44 -2.92 15.12
C PHE A 17 1.95 -2.77 13.68
N ASP A 18 1.84 -3.85 12.91
CA ASP A 18 2.20 -3.85 11.49
C ASP A 18 1.32 -2.87 10.70
N ALA A 19 1.94 -2.14 9.77
CA ALA A 19 1.29 -1.22 8.86
C ALA A 19 1.44 -1.73 7.41
N PRO A 20 0.62 -2.71 6.98
CA PRO A 20 0.82 -3.40 5.69
C PRO A 20 0.43 -2.58 4.46
N SER A 21 -0.14 -1.39 4.65
CA SER A 21 -0.64 -0.54 3.56
C SER A 21 -0.30 0.92 3.84
N GLY A 22 -0.27 1.78 2.82
CA GLY A 22 -0.06 3.23 2.96
C GLY A 22 -1.22 3.99 3.64
N SER A 23 -2.07 3.28 4.39
CA SER A 23 -3.22 3.85 5.07
C SER A 23 -3.56 3.08 6.34
N LEU A 24 -4.13 3.79 7.30
CA LEU A 24 -4.66 3.29 8.55
C LEU A 24 -6.05 3.89 8.74
N PHE A 25 -7.07 3.06 8.90
CA PHE A 25 -8.43 3.47 9.23
C PHE A 25 -8.74 3.02 10.65
N PHE A 26 -9.21 3.93 11.48
CA PHE A 26 -9.51 3.63 12.87
C PHE A 26 -10.59 4.53 13.41
N LYS A 27 -11.24 4.09 14.48
CA LYS A 27 -12.09 4.91 15.32
C LYS A 27 -11.51 4.99 16.71
N VAL A 28 -11.65 6.14 17.37
CA VAL A 28 -11.18 6.33 18.74
C VAL A 28 -12.22 7.09 19.55
N ARG A 29 -12.35 6.69 20.82
CA ARG A 29 -13.13 7.37 21.85
C ARG A 29 -12.19 7.72 23.00
N CYS A 30 -11.95 9.01 23.19
CA CYS A 30 -11.14 9.57 24.27
C CYS A 30 -11.39 11.08 24.40
N ALA A 31 -11.04 11.67 25.54
CA ALA A 31 -11.28 13.09 25.81
C ALA A 31 -10.39 14.03 24.97
N ASN A 32 -9.14 13.63 24.77
CA ASN A 32 -8.07 14.40 24.14
C ASN A 32 -6.86 13.49 23.83
N ASP A 33 -5.85 14.09 23.20
CA ASP A 33 -4.48 13.55 23.08
C ASP A 33 -4.40 12.10 22.56
N ALA A 34 -5.19 11.75 21.52
CA ALA A 34 -4.99 10.52 20.78
C ALA A 34 -3.79 10.66 19.85
N HIS A 35 -2.83 9.73 19.92
CA HIS A 35 -1.60 9.79 19.14
C HIS A 35 -1.48 8.59 18.21
N VAL A 36 -1.04 8.86 16.98
CA VAL A 36 -0.59 7.84 16.03
C VAL A 36 0.88 8.09 15.70
N ALA A 37 1.74 7.11 15.94
CA ALA A 37 3.12 7.11 15.48
C ALA A 37 3.24 6.29 14.19
N LEU A 38 4.11 6.70 13.27
CA LEU A 38 4.50 5.93 12.08
C LEU A 38 6.02 5.73 12.13
N THR A 39 6.47 4.48 12.08
CA THR A 39 7.88 4.08 12.30
C THR A 39 8.37 3.07 11.26
N THR A 40 9.69 2.89 11.22
CA THR A 40 10.38 1.92 10.35
C THR A 40 10.44 0.50 10.94
N GLY A 41 9.95 0.29 12.18
CA GLY A 41 10.03 -0.99 12.88
C GLY A 41 9.05 -1.08 14.07
N PRO A 42 8.98 -2.24 14.76
CA PRO A 42 7.97 -2.57 15.76
C PRO A 42 8.12 -1.84 17.10
N LEU A 43 8.98 -0.82 17.17
CA LEU A 43 9.30 -0.08 18.37
C LEU A 43 9.37 1.42 18.03
N GLU A 44 9.35 2.25 19.06
CA GLU A 44 9.65 3.67 18.93
C GLU A 44 11.11 3.84 18.49
N THR A 45 11.31 4.29 17.25
CA THR A 45 12.63 4.50 16.65
C THR A 45 12.69 5.87 15.99
N THR A 46 13.89 6.34 15.67
CA THR A 46 14.07 7.41 14.69
C THR A 46 14.52 6.79 13.36
N PRO A 47 14.02 7.26 12.21
CA PRO A 47 13.04 8.35 12.08
C PRO A 47 11.59 7.91 12.41
N MET A 48 10.77 8.84 12.89
CA MET A 48 9.34 8.64 13.17
C MET A 48 8.49 9.87 12.85
N TYR A 49 7.23 9.65 12.51
CA TYR A 49 6.20 10.68 12.49
C TYR A 49 5.26 10.48 13.67
N GLU A 50 4.84 11.56 14.29
CA GLU A 50 3.84 11.59 15.35
C GLU A 50 2.70 12.48 14.92
N ILE A 51 1.50 11.93 14.93
CA ILE A 51 0.27 12.61 14.61
C ILE A 51 -0.50 12.76 15.93
N PHE A 52 -0.67 14.00 16.36
CA PHE A 52 -1.43 14.38 17.54
C PHE A 52 -2.84 14.73 17.11
N ILE A 53 -3.85 14.06 17.66
CA ILE A 53 -5.26 14.33 17.40
C ILE A 53 -5.88 14.85 18.69
N GLY A 54 -6.48 16.02 18.64
CA GLY A 54 -7.05 16.66 19.83
C GLY A 54 -6.00 16.92 20.92
N GLY A 55 -4.80 17.33 20.55
CA GLY A 55 -3.81 17.83 21.48
C GLY A 55 -4.18 19.20 22.06
N TRP A 56 -3.37 19.68 23.02
CA TRP A 56 -3.60 20.96 23.72
C TRP A 56 -5.01 21.04 24.36
N GLY A 57 -5.44 19.93 24.98
CA GLY A 57 -6.77 19.84 25.57
C GLY A 57 -7.87 19.77 24.53
N ASN A 58 -7.70 18.95 23.49
CA ASN A 58 -8.65 18.76 22.39
C ASN A 58 -8.86 19.98 21.48
N GLN A 59 -7.84 20.83 21.33
CA GLN A 59 -7.93 22.07 20.57
C GLN A 59 -7.20 22.04 19.23
N LYS A 60 -6.19 21.17 19.06
CA LYS A 60 -5.34 21.17 17.86
C LYS A 60 -4.98 19.77 17.41
N THR A 61 -4.68 19.65 16.13
CA THR A 61 -4.11 18.46 15.51
C THR A 61 -2.76 18.83 14.91
N ALA A 62 -1.73 17.99 15.07
CA ALA A 62 -0.37 18.30 14.64
C ALA A 62 0.33 17.08 14.05
N ILE A 63 1.32 17.34 13.18
CA ILE A 63 2.31 16.35 12.74
C ILE A 63 3.67 16.79 13.23
N ARG A 64 4.40 15.90 13.92
CA ARG A 64 5.78 16.11 14.37
C ARG A 64 6.68 15.02 13.81
N ARG A 65 7.96 15.34 13.65
CA ARG A 65 9.01 14.37 13.29
C ARG A 65 9.94 14.18 14.48
N ASN A 66 10.28 12.92 14.77
CA ASN A 66 11.31 12.53 15.75
C ASN A 66 11.15 13.11 17.16
N ARG A 67 9.93 13.37 17.64
CA ARG A 67 9.70 14.05 18.95
C ARG A 67 10.32 15.44 19.07
N GLU A 68 10.72 16.06 17.97
CA GLU A 68 11.42 17.34 17.94
C GLU A 68 10.48 18.49 17.60
N LYS A 69 10.65 19.62 18.29
CA LYS A 69 10.00 20.90 17.92
C LYS A 69 10.83 21.61 16.85
N PRO A 70 10.20 22.41 15.96
CA PRO A 70 8.76 22.69 15.89
C PRO A 70 7.96 21.55 15.25
N ASP A 71 6.64 21.54 15.52
CA ASP A 71 5.70 20.71 14.78
C ASP A 71 5.76 21.09 13.28
N LYS A 72 5.68 20.10 12.40
CA LYS A 72 5.81 20.27 10.95
C LYS A 72 4.51 20.75 10.31
N ALA A 73 3.38 20.33 10.87
CA ALA A 73 2.07 20.88 10.59
C ALA A 73 1.26 21.02 11.89
N LEU A 74 0.43 22.05 11.98
CA LEU A 74 -0.40 22.35 13.15
C LEU A 74 -1.68 23.06 12.69
N VAL A 75 -2.83 22.50 13.07
CA VAL A 75 -4.16 22.98 12.66
C VAL A 75 -5.07 23.09 13.89
N ASP A 76 -5.89 24.14 13.95
CA ASP A 76 -6.92 24.29 14.98
C ASP A 76 -8.09 23.33 14.71
N THR A 77 -8.35 22.43 15.66
CA THR A 77 -9.37 21.38 15.55
C THR A 77 -10.10 21.22 16.89
N PRO A 78 -10.85 22.25 17.34
CA PRO A 78 -11.52 22.20 18.64
C PRO A 78 -12.55 21.08 18.69
N ASN A 79 -12.51 20.31 19.78
CA ASN A 79 -13.42 19.20 20.05
C ASN A 79 -13.41 18.13 18.95
N ILE A 80 -12.27 17.82 18.37
CA ILE A 80 -12.14 16.77 17.35
C ILE A 80 -12.36 15.38 17.93
N LEU A 81 -11.97 15.16 19.18
CA LEU A 81 -12.21 13.94 19.96
C LEU A 81 -13.39 14.11 20.95
N THR A 82 -13.90 13.00 21.49
CA THR A 82 -14.92 12.99 22.54
C THR A 82 -14.92 11.64 23.30
N ASN A 83 -15.37 11.67 24.56
CA ASN A 83 -15.61 10.47 25.37
C ASN A 83 -17.00 9.83 25.13
N ASP A 84 -17.88 10.50 24.40
CA ASP A 84 -19.27 10.07 24.25
C ASP A 84 -19.44 8.97 23.19
N GLU A 85 -18.62 8.99 22.14
CA GLU A 85 -18.75 8.13 20.96
C GLU A 85 -17.39 7.82 20.32
N LEU A 86 -17.35 6.76 19.51
CA LEU A 86 -16.22 6.47 18.63
C LEU A 86 -16.25 7.41 17.43
N ARG A 87 -15.18 8.16 17.21
CA ARG A 87 -15.01 8.99 16.00
C ARG A 87 -13.98 8.39 15.07
N GLY A 88 -14.34 8.29 13.79
CA GLY A 88 -13.51 7.68 12.77
C GLY A 88 -12.55 8.66 12.11
N PHE A 89 -11.36 8.15 11.82
CA PHE A 89 -10.27 8.86 11.16
C PHE A 89 -9.54 7.94 10.18
N TRP A 90 -8.87 8.56 9.22
CA TRP A 90 -7.88 7.88 8.40
C TRP A 90 -6.54 8.60 8.54
N VAL A 91 -5.46 7.85 8.58
CA VAL A 91 -4.10 8.32 8.33
C VAL A 91 -3.66 7.72 7.00
N ARG A 92 -3.10 8.54 6.12
CA ARG A 92 -2.56 8.10 4.82
C ARG A 92 -1.13 8.60 4.69
N TRP A 93 -0.27 7.76 4.14
CA TRP A 93 1.12 8.09 3.89
C TRP A 93 1.60 7.51 2.56
N GLY A 94 2.45 8.25 1.87
CA GLY A 94 3.03 7.85 0.59
C GLY A 94 3.67 9.04 -0.12
N ASN A 95 4.72 8.78 -0.92
CA ASN A 95 5.46 9.82 -1.65
C ASN A 95 5.94 11.00 -0.77
N GLY A 96 6.28 10.70 0.48
CA GLY A 96 6.69 11.69 1.48
C GLY A 96 5.56 12.52 2.07
N ASN A 97 4.33 12.39 1.60
CA ASN A 97 3.16 12.97 2.25
C ASN A 97 2.72 12.11 3.44
N VAL A 98 2.36 12.77 4.55
CA VAL A 98 1.67 12.19 5.70
C VAL A 98 0.45 13.04 5.99
N ALA A 99 -0.72 12.43 6.03
CA ALA A 99 -1.98 13.12 6.19
C ALA A 99 -2.92 12.39 7.15
N LEU A 100 -3.70 13.17 7.89
CA LEU A 100 -4.81 12.71 8.72
C LEU A 100 -6.09 13.37 8.23
N GLY A 101 -7.17 12.60 8.09
CA GLY A 101 -8.52 13.10 7.85
C GLY A 101 -9.59 12.36 8.64
N ARG A 102 -10.84 12.79 8.49
CA ARG A 102 -12.01 12.20 9.16
C ARG A 102 -12.61 11.09 8.30
N GLU A 103 -13.20 10.09 8.94
CA GLU A 103 -13.95 9.03 8.25
C GLU A 103 -15.02 9.63 7.33
N GLY A 104 -15.09 9.16 6.09
CA GLY A 104 -16.04 9.64 5.08
C GLY A 104 -15.65 10.96 4.39
N GLU A 105 -14.63 11.68 4.88
CA GLU A 105 -14.12 12.89 4.24
C GLU A 105 -12.91 12.57 3.37
N MET A 106 -12.85 13.16 2.17
CA MET A 106 -11.70 12.99 1.26
C MET A 106 -10.55 13.94 1.60
N ASP A 107 -10.86 15.15 2.04
CA ASP A 107 -9.86 16.17 2.33
C ASP A 107 -9.18 15.93 3.70
N PRO A 108 -7.86 16.12 3.80
CA PRO A 108 -7.16 15.98 5.07
C PRO A 108 -7.49 17.12 6.03
N VAL A 109 -7.59 16.80 7.32
CA VAL A 109 -7.58 17.75 8.43
C VAL A 109 -6.20 18.39 8.58
N VAL A 110 -5.14 17.58 8.47
CA VAL A 110 -3.76 18.04 8.46
C VAL A 110 -2.95 17.18 7.51
N ALA A 111 -2.02 17.79 6.80
CA ALA A 111 -1.06 17.10 5.96
C ALA A 111 0.30 17.78 6.02
N TRP A 112 1.35 17.01 5.77
CA TRP A 112 2.70 17.52 5.66
C TRP A 112 3.49 16.68 4.64
N ASP A 113 4.27 17.36 3.80
CA ASP A 113 5.21 16.75 2.87
C ASP A 113 6.62 16.78 3.48
N ASP A 114 7.17 15.61 3.76
CA ASP A 114 8.52 15.45 4.26
C ASP A 114 9.53 15.55 3.10
N PRO A 115 10.49 16.49 3.12
CA PRO A 115 11.56 16.55 2.13
C PRO A 115 12.52 15.35 2.19
N GLU A 116 12.58 14.62 3.31
CA GLU A 116 13.45 13.46 3.49
C GLU A 116 12.66 12.27 4.06
N PRO A 117 11.74 11.68 3.27
CA PRO A 117 10.81 10.68 3.76
C PRO A 117 11.50 9.35 4.06
N PHE A 118 10.86 8.55 4.92
CA PHE A 118 11.32 7.22 5.27
C PHE A 118 10.21 6.18 5.14
N ARG A 119 10.60 4.91 4.98
CA ARG A 119 9.66 3.80 4.88
C ARG A 119 8.96 3.56 6.21
N ILE A 120 7.64 3.59 6.19
CA ILE A 120 6.80 3.23 7.33
C ILE A 120 6.42 1.77 7.19
N THR A 121 6.67 0.98 8.23
CA THR A 121 6.31 -0.45 8.29
C THR A 121 5.40 -0.76 9.48
N HIS A 122 5.36 0.13 10.46
CA HIS A 122 4.55 -0.02 11.67
C HIS A 122 3.87 1.29 12.02
N TYR A 123 2.74 1.16 12.70
CA TYR A 123 2.11 2.27 13.39
C TYR A 123 2.03 1.97 14.88
N GLY A 124 2.15 3.02 15.68
CA GLY A 124 1.92 2.98 17.12
C GLY A 124 0.67 3.78 17.47
N ILE A 125 -0.11 3.31 18.45
CA ILE A 125 -1.19 4.12 19.03
C ILE A 125 -1.00 4.26 20.54
N CYS A 126 -1.36 5.43 21.07
CA CYS A 126 -1.50 5.67 22.51
C CYS A 126 -2.46 6.84 22.78
N THR A 127 -2.84 7.00 24.04
CA THR A 127 -3.47 8.22 24.54
C THR A 127 -2.51 8.93 25.49
N GLY A 128 -2.32 10.23 25.30
CA GLY A 128 -1.46 11.05 26.14
C GLY A 128 -1.99 11.22 27.56
N TRP A 129 -1.23 11.94 28.38
CA TRP A 129 -1.57 12.17 29.79
C TRP A 129 -2.91 12.90 29.96
N GLY A 130 -3.79 12.38 30.81
CA GLY A 130 -5.12 12.89 31.08
C GLY A 130 -6.25 12.21 30.29
N ALA A 131 -5.96 11.19 29.49
CA ALA A 131 -6.97 10.41 28.77
C ALA A 131 -6.64 8.92 28.66
N THR A 132 -7.68 8.10 28.70
CA THR A 132 -7.65 6.72 28.21
C THR A 132 -8.36 6.66 26.85
N GLY A 133 -8.01 5.66 26.03
CA GLY A 133 -8.56 5.53 24.69
C GLY A 133 -9.13 4.15 24.43
N GLN A 134 -10.33 4.11 23.87
CA GLN A 134 -10.87 2.91 23.22
C GLN A 134 -10.75 3.09 21.72
N TRP A 135 -10.03 2.17 21.08
CA TRP A 135 -9.71 2.20 19.66
C TRP A 135 -10.33 1.01 18.95
N LEU A 136 -10.84 1.26 17.75
CA LEU A 136 -11.30 0.25 16.81
C LEU A 136 -10.50 0.44 15.54
N VAL A 137 -9.47 -0.37 15.32
CA VAL A 137 -8.68 -0.29 14.09
C VAL A 137 -9.27 -1.23 13.05
N GLU A 138 -9.55 -0.70 11.87
CA GLU A 138 -10.02 -1.50 10.74
C GLU A 138 -8.84 -2.26 10.17
N GLU A 139 -8.93 -3.58 10.19
CA GLU A 139 -7.95 -4.45 9.54
C GLU A 139 -8.51 -4.84 8.17
N PRO A 140 -7.67 -4.83 7.12
CA PRO A 140 -8.06 -5.46 5.87
C PRO A 140 -8.51 -6.89 6.18
N ALA A 141 -9.68 -7.28 5.67
CA ALA A 141 -10.26 -8.58 5.99
C ALA A 141 -9.21 -9.68 5.74
N PRO A 142 -8.98 -10.60 6.68
CA PRO A 142 -8.13 -11.74 6.41
C PRO A 142 -8.76 -12.48 5.22
N ALA A 143 -7.99 -12.61 4.13
CA ALA A 143 -8.38 -13.48 3.04
C ALA A 143 -8.67 -14.87 3.64
N PRO A 144 -9.81 -15.52 3.32
CA PRO A 144 -10.09 -16.84 3.84
C PRO A 144 -8.95 -17.80 3.45
N GLY A 145 -8.21 -18.32 4.44
CA GLY A 145 -7.37 -19.50 4.26
C GLY A 145 -5.86 -19.32 4.14
N TRP A 146 -5.24 -18.21 4.54
CA TRP A 146 -3.77 -18.11 4.57
C TRP A 146 -3.22 -17.92 5.98
N VAL A 147 -2.64 -18.99 6.52
CA VAL A 147 -1.75 -18.95 7.68
C VAL A 147 -0.38 -18.51 7.18
N GLN A 148 0.02 -17.28 7.49
CA GLN A 148 1.39 -16.81 7.32
C GLN A 148 2.33 -17.71 8.16
N PRO A 149 3.33 -18.40 7.58
CA PRO A 149 4.43 -18.90 8.38
C PRO A 149 5.19 -17.67 8.91
N ARG A 150 5.12 -17.46 10.23
CA ARG A 150 6.04 -16.55 10.91
C ARG A 150 7.47 -17.06 10.70
N ASP A 151 8.35 -16.10 10.47
CA ASP A 151 9.81 -16.21 10.37
C ASP A 151 10.40 -16.49 8.97
N ALA A 152 10.50 -15.42 8.16
CA ALA A 152 11.68 -15.15 7.32
C ALA A 152 11.73 -13.68 6.85
N GLY A 153 12.20 -12.79 7.73
CA GLY A 153 13.14 -11.70 7.40
C GLY A 153 12.82 -10.67 6.30
N ALA A 154 12.66 -9.42 6.75
CA ALA A 154 13.19 -8.18 6.18
C ALA A 154 12.63 -7.69 4.82
N GLY A 155 12.32 -6.39 4.77
CA GLY A 155 12.08 -5.65 3.54
C GLY A 155 13.25 -5.81 2.57
N GLY A 156 13.07 -6.69 1.59
CA GLY A 156 14.05 -7.02 0.58
C GLY A 156 14.02 -6.05 -0.60
N VAL A 157 15.09 -6.07 -1.37
CA VAL A 157 15.17 -5.41 -2.68
C VAL A 157 14.22 -6.15 -3.64
N ALA A 158 13.42 -5.42 -4.41
CA ALA A 158 12.60 -5.98 -5.48
C ALA A 158 13.45 -6.85 -6.41
N THR A 159 13.18 -8.15 -6.42
CA THR A 159 13.99 -9.14 -7.14
C THR A 159 13.11 -9.95 -8.08
N TRP A 160 13.60 -10.20 -9.29
CA TRP A 160 12.95 -11.07 -10.26
C TRP A 160 13.53 -12.47 -10.15
N VAL A 161 12.68 -13.45 -9.84
CA VAL A 161 13.09 -14.85 -9.66
C VAL A 161 12.58 -15.68 -10.83
N ASP A 162 13.48 -16.35 -11.54
CA ASP A 162 13.12 -17.27 -12.63
C ASP A 162 12.32 -18.45 -12.08
N THR A 163 11.22 -18.79 -12.76
CA THR A 163 10.32 -19.87 -12.37
C THR A 163 9.62 -20.47 -13.60
N THR A 164 8.98 -21.62 -13.41
CA THR A 164 8.23 -22.36 -14.42
C THR A 164 7.09 -23.15 -13.78
N GLY A 165 6.10 -23.57 -14.58
CA GLY A 165 5.16 -24.61 -14.15
C GLY A 165 4.23 -24.24 -12.99
N GLY A 166 4.06 -22.94 -12.71
CA GLY A 166 3.18 -22.45 -11.65
C GLY A 166 3.85 -22.31 -10.29
N ASP A 167 5.15 -22.57 -10.20
CA ASP A 167 5.90 -22.40 -8.95
C ASP A 167 5.91 -20.93 -8.54
N ILE A 168 5.48 -20.67 -7.30
CA ILE A 168 5.44 -19.34 -6.69
C ILE A 168 6.52 -19.27 -5.61
N PRO A 169 7.61 -18.50 -5.82
CA PRO A 169 8.67 -18.36 -4.83
C PRO A 169 8.17 -17.72 -3.53
N ALA A 170 8.91 -17.95 -2.43
CA ALA A 170 8.68 -17.25 -1.19
C ALA A 170 8.77 -15.73 -1.39
N ASN A 171 7.91 -14.97 -0.71
CA ASN A 171 7.82 -13.51 -0.81
C ASN A 171 7.44 -12.99 -2.20
N ALA A 172 6.77 -13.80 -3.03
CA ALA A 172 6.18 -13.35 -4.29
C ALA A 172 5.15 -12.24 -4.08
N VAL A 173 5.14 -11.26 -4.98
CA VAL A 173 4.27 -10.10 -4.91
C VAL A 173 2.90 -10.43 -5.50
N PRO A 174 1.83 -10.47 -4.68
CA PRO A 174 0.48 -10.58 -5.20
C PRO A 174 0.09 -9.28 -5.90
N GLY A 175 -0.51 -9.38 -7.08
CA GLY A 175 -0.91 -8.21 -7.85
C GLY A 175 -2.39 -8.14 -8.18
N GLY A 176 -3.13 -9.24 -7.99
CA GLY A 176 -4.53 -9.29 -8.36
C GLY A 176 -5.20 -10.62 -8.04
N GLN A 177 -6.40 -10.80 -8.59
CA GLN A 177 -7.23 -11.97 -8.39
C GLN A 177 -8.02 -12.26 -9.67
N ASP A 178 -8.11 -13.52 -10.04
CA ASP A 178 -8.93 -13.98 -11.17
C ASP A 178 -10.43 -14.05 -10.80
N VAL A 179 -11.30 -14.18 -11.80
CA VAL A 179 -12.75 -14.35 -11.61
C VAL A 179 -13.11 -15.56 -10.74
N SER A 180 -12.27 -16.59 -10.73
CA SER A 180 -12.40 -17.78 -9.89
C SER A 180 -12.07 -17.53 -8.41
N GLY A 181 -11.47 -16.38 -8.09
CA GLY A 181 -10.89 -16.09 -6.79
C GLY A 181 -9.44 -16.54 -6.63
N GLU A 182 -8.82 -17.12 -7.66
CA GLU A 182 -7.40 -17.48 -7.64
C GLU A 182 -6.50 -16.23 -7.54
N ALA A 183 -5.51 -16.28 -6.66
CA ALA A 183 -4.54 -15.20 -6.52
C ALA A 183 -3.62 -15.12 -7.75
N LEU A 184 -3.43 -13.90 -8.25
CA LEU A 184 -2.53 -13.61 -9.36
C LEU A 184 -1.27 -12.91 -8.85
N PHE A 185 -0.12 -13.33 -9.37
CA PHE A 185 1.18 -12.77 -8.98
C PHE A 185 1.78 -11.95 -10.09
N VAL A 186 2.59 -10.95 -9.71
CA VAL A 186 3.29 -10.09 -10.67
C VAL A 186 4.40 -10.90 -11.32
N GLY A 187 4.31 -11.06 -12.64
CA GLY A 187 5.34 -11.71 -13.43
C GLY A 187 5.79 -10.89 -14.62
N ARG A 188 6.86 -11.36 -15.26
CA ARG A 188 7.27 -10.88 -16.59
C ARG A 188 7.85 -12.01 -17.42
N ALA A 189 7.74 -11.90 -18.74
CA ALA A 189 8.30 -12.89 -19.66
C ALA A 189 8.71 -12.25 -21.00
N ARG A 190 9.60 -12.91 -21.73
CA ARG A 190 10.03 -12.45 -23.06
C ARG A 190 9.02 -12.86 -24.13
N HIS A 191 8.77 -11.97 -25.08
CA HIS A 191 7.95 -12.25 -26.27
C HIS A 191 8.30 -11.28 -27.40
N GLU A 192 8.52 -11.79 -28.62
CA GLU A 192 8.81 -10.98 -29.83
C GLU A 192 9.89 -9.90 -29.63
N GLY A 193 10.95 -10.23 -28.87
CA GLY A 193 12.05 -9.30 -28.59
C GLY A 193 11.82 -8.35 -27.40
N ALA A 194 10.59 -8.22 -26.92
CA ALA A 194 10.24 -7.44 -25.73
C ALA A 194 10.32 -8.27 -24.43
N LEU A 195 10.48 -7.59 -23.30
CA LEU A 195 10.29 -8.13 -21.96
C LEU A 195 9.03 -7.50 -21.37
N LEU A 196 8.00 -8.31 -21.12
CA LEU A 196 6.65 -7.81 -20.86
C LEU A 196 6.18 -8.19 -19.45
N PRO A 197 5.71 -7.23 -18.64
CA PRO A 197 4.99 -7.50 -17.40
C PRO A 197 3.62 -8.16 -17.66
N GLY A 198 3.17 -9.00 -16.73
CA GLY A 198 1.92 -9.74 -16.86
C GLY A 198 1.48 -10.43 -15.58
N LYS A 199 0.46 -11.29 -15.70
CA LYS A 199 -0.13 -12.04 -14.59
C LYS A 199 0.39 -13.48 -14.57
N VAL A 200 0.87 -13.95 -13.44
CA VAL A 200 1.13 -15.38 -13.21
C VAL A 200 -0.12 -16.02 -12.66
N VAL A 201 -0.55 -17.10 -13.31
CA VAL A 201 -1.71 -17.91 -12.91
C VAL A 201 -1.17 -19.27 -12.45
N PRO A 202 -1.01 -19.49 -11.13
CA PRO A 202 -0.41 -20.71 -10.60
C PRO A 202 -1.05 -22.00 -11.13
N SER A 203 -2.39 -22.06 -11.17
CA SER A 203 -3.14 -23.23 -11.62
C SER A 203 -2.94 -23.57 -13.10
N HIS A 204 -2.64 -22.57 -13.93
CA HIS A 204 -2.36 -22.75 -15.36
C HIS A 204 -0.88 -23.03 -15.63
N GLY A 205 0.00 -22.76 -14.66
CA GLY A 205 1.43 -22.99 -14.77
C GLY A 205 2.18 -22.01 -15.67
N VAL A 206 1.60 -20.84 -15.97
CA VAL A 206 2.14 -19.88 -16.94
C VAL A 206 2.04 -18.43 -16.45
N CYS A 207 2.90 -17.57 -17.01
CA CYS A 207 2.72 -16.12 -17.00
C CYS A 207 2.06 -15.67 -18.30
N TYR A 208 0.91 -15.00 -18.21
CA TYR A 208 0.25 -14.39 -19.35
C TYR A 208 0.75 -12.97 -19.53
N VAL A 209 1.28 -12.67 -20.72
CA VAL A 209 1.75 -11.34 -21.11
C VAL A 209 0.92 -10.77 -22.26
N PRO A 210 0.57 -9.48 -22.22
CA PRO A 210 -0.20 -8.81 -23.27
C PRO A 210 0.72 -8.29 -24.40
N TRP A 211 0.42 -8.66 -25.66
CA TRP A 211 1.15 -8.15 -26.83
C TRP A 211 0.37 -8.30 -28.14
N GLY A 212 0.39 -7.25 -28.97
CA GLY A 212 -0.13 -7.30 -30.33
C GLY A 212 -1.63 -7.58 -30.43
N GLY A 213 -2.42 -7.18 -29.44
CA GLY A 213 -3.86 -7.45 -29.36
C GLY A 213 -4.24 -8.80 -28.72
N ALA A 214 -3.26 -9.61 -28.30
CA ALA A 214 -3.50 -10.95 -27.77
C ALA A 214 -2.84 -11.19 -26.40
N GLU A 215 -3.39 -12.15 -25.65
CA GLU A 215 -2.81 -12.71 -24.44
C GLU A 215 -1.92 -13.92 -24.78
N HIS A 216 -0.69 -13.92 -24.29
CA HIS A 216 0.28 -14.97 -24.57
C HIS A 216 0.75 -15.66 -23.29
N GLY A 217 0.43 -16.95 -23.14
CA GLY A 217 0.91 -17.76 -22.02
C GLY A 217 2.37 -18.17 -22.22
N LYS A 218 3.22 -17.88 -21.23
CA LYS A 218 4.65 -18.22 -21.22
C LYS A 218 4.95 -19.21 -20.09
N PRO A 219 5.49 -20.40 -20.42
CA PRO A 219 5.85 -21.41 -19.40
C PRO A 219 7.15 -21.07 -18.67
N GLU A 220 8.00 -20.24 -19.27
CA GLU A 220 9.23 -19.69 -18.70
C GLU A 220 9.02 -18.21 -18.41
N TYR A 221 9.16 -17.82 -17.15
CA TYR A 221 8.86 -16.46 -16.70
C TYR A 221 9.61 -16.13 -15.41
N GLN A 222 9.56 -14.85 -15.03
CA GLN A 222 10.06 -14.37 -13.75
C GLN A 222 8.91 -13.90 -12.87
N VAL A 223 8.99 -14.15 -11.58
CA VAL A 223 8.06 -13.62 -10.56
C VAL A 223 8.76 -12.51 -9.79
N LEU A 224 8.04 -11.42 -9.53
CA LEU A 224 8.52 -10.35 -8.66
C LEU A 224 8.43 -10.79 -7.20
N CYS A 225 9.51 -10.66 -6.46
CA CYS A 225 9.62 -11.07 -5.06
C CYS A 225 10.29 -10.00 -4.20
N GLY A 226 10.05 -10.08 -2.89
CA GLY A 226 10.84 -9.39 -1.88
C GLY A 226 10.51 -7.92 -1.65
N CYS A 227 9.63 -7.31 -2.46
CA CYS A 227 9.15 -5.94 -2.24
C CYS A 227 7.68 -5.90 -1.81
N GLU A 228 7.32 -4.86 -1.07
CA GLU A 228 5.92 -4.55 -0.76
C GLU A 228 5.37 -3.60 -1.84
N PRO A 229 4.35 -4.00 -2.60
CA PRO A 229 3.81 -3.18 -3.67
C PRO A 229 2.90 -2.07 -3.10
N VAL A 230 3.09 -0.85 -3.57
CA VAL A 230 2.09 0.23 -3.45
C VAL A 230 1.45 0.42 -4.83
N TRP A 231 0.14 0.24 -4.90
CA TRP A 231 -0.62 0.43 -6.13
C TRP A 231 -1.19 1.83 -6.16
N MET A 232 -0.74 2.64 -7.12
CA MET A 232 -1.15 4.04 -7.24
C MET A 232 -2.06 4.23 -8.45
N PRO A 233 -3.26 4.81 -8.26
CA PRO A 233 -4.13 5.17 -9.37
C PRO A 233 -3.39 6.09 -10.35
N CYS A 234 -3.53 5.80 -11.63
CA CYS A 234 -2.89 6.51 -12.73
C CYS A 234 -3.89 6.66 -13.87
N THR A 235 -3.83 7.80 -14.54
CA THR A 235 -4.59 8.05 -15.77
C THR A 235 -3.63 8.56 -16.84
N GLY A 236 -3.72 7.98 -18.04
CA GLY A 236 -2.90 8.39 -19.17
C GLY A 236 -1.39 8.16 -18.97
N ASP A 237 -0.60 9.23 -19.09
CA ASP A 237 0.87 9.23 -19.09
C ASP A 237 1.52 9.66 -17.77
N ALA A 238 0.72 9.92 -16.72
CA ALA A 238 1.21 10.37 -15.41
C ALA A 238 1.80 9.23 -14.57
N ILE A 239 2.82 8.54 -15.10
CA ILE A 239 3.52 7.46 -14.39
C ILE A 239 4.10 8.01 -13.08
N PRO A 240 3.71 7.47 -11.92
CA PRO A 240 4.18 7.99 -10.65
C PRO A 240 5.69 7.83 -10.46
N SER A 241 6.31 8.78 -9.75
CA SER A 241 7.69 8.62 -9.28
C SER A 241 7.79 7.37 -8.40
N GLY A 242 8.81 6.53 -8.65
CA GLY A 242 9.00 5.25 -7.96
C GLY A 242 8.29 4.06 -8.59
N ALA A 243 7.57 4.25 -9.71
CA ALA A 243 7.07 3.13 -10.52
C ALA A 243 8.23 2.19 -10.88
N LEU A 244 8.07 0.91 -10.57
CA LEU A 244 9.12 -0.08 -10.76
C LEU A 244 9.20 -0.44 -12.26
N PRO A 245 10.31 -0.12 -12.97
CA PRO A 245 10.50 -0.58 -14.34
C PRO A 245 10.59 -2.10 -14.33
N ALA A 246 9.77 -2.74 -15.16
CA ALA A 246 9.57 -4.18 -15.11
C ALA A 246 9.78 -4.86 -16.46
N GLY A 247 9.90 -4.09 -17.52
CA GLY A 247 10.10 -4.61 -18.87
C GLY A 247 10.58 -3.54 -19.83
N GLU A 248 10.73 -3.93 -21.08
CA GLU A 248 11.09 -3.05 -22.18
C GLU A 248 10.44 -3.53 -23.48
N THR A 249 10.03 -2.60 -24.35
CA THR A 249 9.57 -2.93 -25.70
C THR A 249 10.76 -3.35 -26.58
N GLU A 250 10.46 -3.87 -27.76
CA GLU A 250 11.42 -4.18 -28.81
C GLU A 250 12.32 -2.99 -29.21
N ASP A 251 11.82 -1.77 -29.06
CA ASP A 251 12.54 -0.52 -29.36
C ASP A 251 13.24 0.09 -28.11
N GLY A 252 13.16 -0.58 -26.95
CA GLY A 252 13.80 -0.15 -25.71
C GLY A 252 13.00 0.85 -24.86
N GLU A 253 11.69 1.03 -25.14
CA GLU A 253 10.83 1.81 -24.25
C GLU A 253 10.60 1.04 -22.95
N ALA A 254 10.87 1.68 -21.80
CA ALA A 254 10.62 1.09 -20.49
C ALA A 254 9.12 0.83 -20.26
N LEU A 255 8.80 -0.37 -19.78
CA LEU A 255 7.45 -0.79 -19.41
C LEU A 255 7.34 -0.93 -17.89
N PHE A 256 6.16 -0.59 -17.36
CA PHE A 256 5.86 -0.66 -15.93
C PHE A 256 4.78 -1.70 -15.65
N ILE A 257 4.68 -2.13 -14.39
CA ILE A 257 3.62 -3.02 -13.93
C ILE A 257 2.36 -2.19 -13.68
N GLY A 258 1.27 -2.57 -14.31
CA GLY A 258 -0.04 -2.02 -14.03
C GLY A 258 -1.05 -3.09 -13.70
N ARG A 259 -2.19 -2.68 -13.14
CA ARG A 259 -3.36 -3.53 -13.00
C ARG A 259 -4.64 -2.76 -13.24
N ALA A 260 -5.67 -3.48 -13.69
CA ALA A 260 -7.00 -2.94 -13.92
C ALA A 260 -8.07 -3.99 -13.62
N THR A 261 -9.26 -3.52 -13.25
CA THR A 261 -10.44 -4.39 -13.05
C THR A 261 -11.10 -4.68 -14.40
N HIS A 262 -11.19 -5.96 -14.76
CA HIS A 262 -11.86 -6.45 -15.97
C HIS A 262 -12.78 -7.61 -15.61
N GLU A 263 -14.08 -7.46 -15.87
CA GLU A 263 -15.08 -8.53 -15.68
C GLU A 263 -15.04 -9.22 -14.29
N GLY A 264 -14.72 -8.45 -13.23
CA GLY A 264 -14.64 -8.95 -11.86
C GLY A 264 -13.27 -9.54 -11.47
N ALA A 265 -12.35 -9.70 -12.42
CA ALA A 265 -10.94 -9.96 -12.13
C ALA A 265 -10.17 -8.66 -11.94
N LEU A 266 -9.19 -8.67 -11.03
CA LEU A 266 -8.16 -7.65 -10.94
C LEU A 266 -6.91 -8.20 -11.63
N ALA A 267 -6.66 -7.79 -12.87
CA ALA A 267 -5.64 -8.40 -13.72
C ALA A 267 -4.39 -7.52 -13.82
N ILE A 268 -3.21 -8.15 -13.81
CA ILE A 268 -1.91 -7.51 -13.91
C ILE A 268 -1.46 -7.49 -15.37
N GLY A 269 -0.92 -6.38 -15.82
CA GLY A 269 -0.51 -6.17 -17.20
C GLY A 269 0.65 -5.18 -17.34
N LYS A 270 0.88 -4.74 -18.57
CA LYS A 270 1.94 -3.78 -18.90
C LYS A 270 1.36 -2.36 -18.98
N VAL A 271 2.07 -1.40 -18.43
CA VAL A 271 1.83 0.02 -18.69
C VAL A 271 2.86 0.48 -19.71
N GLN A 272 2.38 1.06 -20.80
CA GLN A 272 3.22 1.60 -21.86
C GLN A 272 3.03 3.12 -21.91
N PRO A 273 4.01 3.90 -21.41
CA PRO A 273 3.88 5.35 -21.29
C PRO A 273 3.54 6.06 -22.60
N SER A 274 4.18 5.66 -23.72
CA SER A 274 3.94 6.25 -25.05
C SER A 274 2.51 6.05 -25.54
N HIS A 275 1.85 4.96 -25.13
CA HIS A 275 0.46 4.65 -25.45
C HIS A 275 -0.54 5.23 -24.44
N LYS A 276 -0.06 5.73 -23.29
CA LYS A 276 -0.89 6.27 -22.20
C LYS A 276 -1.94 5.28 -21.69
N ALA A 277 -1.57 3.99 -21.68
CA ALA A 277 -2.50 2.91 -21.38
C ALA A 277 -1.84 1.78 -20.59
N CYS A 278 -2.64 1.12 -19.77
CA CYS A 278 -2.36 -0.21 -19.24
C CYS A 278 -3.06 -1.25 -20.10
N TYR A 279 -2.33 -2.28 -20.52
CA TYR A 279 -2.86 -3.40 -21.26
C TYR A 279 -2.87 -4.62 -20.35
N VAL A 280 -4.05 -5.18 -20.09
CA VAL A 280 -4.20 -6.40 -19.27
C VAL A 280 -4.51 -7.59 -20.17
N PRO A 281 -3.82 -8.74 -20.00
CA PRO A 281 -4.16 -9.96 -20.71
C PRO A 281 -5.40 -10.60 -20.07
N PHE A 282 -6.43 -10.88 -20.86
CA PHE A 282 -7.65 -11.54 -20.38
C PHE A 282 -8.37 -12.30 -21.50
N ALA A 283 -8.76 -13.54 -21.24
CA ALA A 283 -9.54 -14.40 -22.15
C ALA A 283 -8.98 -14.47 -23.59
N GLY A 284 -7.66 -14.55 -23.75
CA GLY A 284 -7.00 -14.59 -25.05
C GLY A 284 -6.74 -13.23 -25.70
N GLN A 285 -7.19 -12.13 -25.10
CA GLN A 285 -7.07 -10.77 -25.64
C GLN A 285 -6.15 -9.88 -24.80
N GLU A 286 -5.57 -8.88 -25.46
CA GLU A 286 -4.94 -7.74 -24.82
C GLU A 286 -5.97 -6.61 -24.68
N VAL A 287 -6.36 -6.27 -23.45
CA VAL A 287 -7.43 -5.31 -23.19
C VAL A 287 -6.84 -3.97 -22.70
N PRO A 288 -7.08 -2.85 -23.39
CA PRO A 288 -6.53 -1.54 -23.01
C PRO A 288 -7.37 -0.80 -21.96
N TYR A 289 -6.70 -0.07 -21.08
CA TYR A 289 -7.28 0.75 -20.02
C TYR A 289 -6.58 2.11 -19.92
N SER A 290 -7.38 3.19 -19.86
CA SER A 290 -6.89 4.56 -19.61
C SER A 290 -6.87 4.94 -18.14
N GLU A 291 -7.61 4.22 -17.30
CA GLU A 291 -7.63 4.32 -15.84
C GLU A 291 -7.17 2.99 -15.26
N PHE A 292 -6.10 3.01 -14.47
CA PHE A 292 -5.45 1.81 -13.95
C PHE A 292 -4.66 2.15 -12.69
N GLU A 293 -4.07 1.15 -12.04
CA GLU A 293 -3.11 1.36 -10.97
C GLU A 293 -1.70 0.95 -11.44
N VAL A 294 -0.67 1.68 -11.04
CA VAL A 294 0.75 1.38 -11.30
C VAL A 294 1.39 0.85 -10.03
N LEU A 295 2.20 -0.20 -10.13
CA LEU A 295 3.00 -0.68 -9.01
C LEU A 295 4.21 0.23 -8.79
N VAL A 296 4.30 0.76 -7.58
CA VAL A 296 5.45 1.45 -7.02
C VAL A 296 6.06 0.56 -5.96
N ALA A 297 7.35 0.27 -6.10
CA ALA A 297 8.08 -0.55 -5.14
C ALA A 297 8.89 0.37 -4.22
N ASN A 298 8.61 0.29 -2.92
CA ASN A 298 9.45 0.94 -1.91
C ASN A 298 10.76 0.14 -1.78
N CYS A 299 11.75 0.52 -2.60
CA CYS A 299 13.11 -0.01 -2.58
C CYS A 299 13.94 0.69 -1.50
#